data_AF-A0A9E2GE95-F1
#
_entry.id   AF-A0A9E2GE95-F1
#
_cell.length_a   1.000
_cell.length_b   1.000
_cell.length_c   1.000
_cell.angle_alpha   90.00
_cell.angle_beta   90.00
_cell.angle_gamma   90.00
#
_symmetry.space_group_name_H-M   'P 1'
#
loop_
_entity.id
_entity.type
_entity.pdbx_description
1 polymer ?
#
loop_
_entity_poly.entity_id
_entity_poly.type
_entity_poly.pdbx_seq_one_letter_code
_entity_poly.pdbx_strand_id
1 'polypeptide(L)'
;EYEKIKTYLDENVGSSKVDGIYWIQLDENILTDIQAEHKECQPFYFAIDIGPNVVSCELLIRSRSTIKCNCISYATESQRNWIVKFADAIFEKLGITT
;
A
#
# COMPACT_ATOMS: atom_id res chain seq x y z
N GLU A 1 -9.55 -14.19 -10.84
CA GLU A 1 -9.35 -13.12 -9.85
C GLU A 1 -7.93 -12.57 -9.81
N TYR A 2 -6.90 -13.40 -9.59
CA TYR A 2 -5.48 -12.97 -9.61
C TYR A 2 -5.09 -12.09 -10.81
N GLU A 3 -5.29 -12.58 -12.05
CA GLU A 3 -4.93 -11.81 -13.26
C GLU A 3 -5.66 -10.46 -13.36
N LYS A 4 -6.93 -10.39 -12.92
CA LYS A 4 -7.68 -9.13 -12.93
C LYS A 4 -7.07 -8.11 -11.97
N ILE A 5 -6.73 -8.55 -10.76
CA ILE A 5 -6.08 -7.71 -9.75
C ILE A 5 -4.69 -7.29 -10.23
N LYS A 6 -3.92 -8.22 -10.80
CA LYS A 6 -2.59 -7.95 -11.36
C LYS A 6 -2.65 -6.90 -12.46
N THR A 7 -3.50 -7.09 -13.47
CA THR A 7 -3.69 -6.11 -14.56
C THR A 7 -4.11 -4.75 -14.01
N TYR A 8 -5.05 -4.73 -13.07
CA TYR A 8 -5.49 -3.49 -12.46
C TYR A 8 -4.35 -2.75 -11.74
N LEU A 9 -3.54 -3.45 -10.95
CA LEU A 9 -2.42 -2.86 -10.22
C LEU A 9 -1.30 -2.42 -11.17
N ASP A 10 -0.98 -3.21 -12.20
CA ASP A 10 -0.01 -2.85 -13.24
C ASP A 10 -0.40 -1.53 -13.94
N GLU A 11 -1.70 -1.34 -14.23
CA GLU A 11 -2.22 -0.14 -14.89
C GLU A 11 -2.31 1.09 -13.97
N ASN A 12 -2.72 0.91 -12.70
CA ASN A 12 -3.06 2.02 -11.81
C ASN A 12 -1.92 2.42 -10.85
N VAL A 13 -1.04 1.49 -10.49
CA VAL A 13 0.08 1.72 -9.57
C VAL A 13 1.40 1.79 -10.32
N GLY A 14 1.48 1.08 -11.45
CA GLY A 14 2.68 0.94 -12.27
C GLY A 14 3.31 -0.43 -12.13
N SER A 15 4.18 -0.77 -13.08
CA SER A 15 4.82 -2.08 -13.12
C SER A 15 5.66 -2.34 -11.89
N SER A 16 5.43 -3.50 -11.28
CA SER A 16 6.29 -3.91 -10.17
C SER A 16 7.70 -4.24 -10.67
N LYS A 17 8.70 -3.86 -9.85
CA LYS A 17 10.08 -4.34 -10.00
C LYS A 17 10.23 -5.82 -9.60
N VAL A 18 9.29 -6.35 -8.82
CA VAL A 18 9.25 -7.74 -8.34
C VAL A 18 7.83 -8.25 -8.57
N ASP A 19 7.67 -9.24 -9.45
CA ASP A 19 6.35 -9.72 -9.85
C ASP A 19 5.43 -10.00 -8.65
N GLY A 20 4.20 -9.48 -8.72
CA GLY A 20 3.21 -9.57 -7.64
C GLY A 20 3.34 -8.56 -6.48
N ILE A 21 4.42 -7.76 -6.37
CA ILE A 21 4.61 -6.83 -5.24
C ILE A 21 4.43 -5.37 -5.65
N TYR A 22 3.39 -4.69 -5.18
CA TYR A 22 3.09 -3.31 -5.54
C TYR A 22 3.32 -2.35 -4.37
N TRP A 23 3.81 -1.14 -4.66
CA TRP A 23 4.03 -0.10 -3.66
C TRP A 23 2.93 0.94 -3.74
N ILE A 24 2.05 0.94 -2.75
CA ILE A 24 0.89 1.82 -2.71
C ILE A 24 1.23 3.04 -1.85
N GLN A 25 1.06 4.23 -2.42
CA GLN A 25 1.24 5.47 -1.66
C GLN A 25 0.13 5.59 -0.62
N LEU A 26 0.52 5.86 0.63
CA LEU A 26 -0.41 6.14 1.71
C LEU A 26 -1.02 7.55 1.53
N ASP A 27 -2.30 7.69 1.83
CA ASP A 27 -2.99 8.98 1.79
C ASP A 27 -2.36 10.00 2.76
N GLU A 28 -2.09 11.20 2.26
CA GLU A 28 -1.43 12.27 3.02
C GLU A 28 -2.25 12.76 4.21
N ASN A 29 -3.58 12.58 4.17
CA ASN A 29 -4.51 13.01 5.23
C ASN A 29 -4.49 12.11 6.47
N ILE A 30 -3.81 10.96 6.40
CA ILE A 30 -3.73 9.98 7.50
C ILE A 30 -2.29 9.72 7.96
N LEU A 31 -1.36 10.59 7.58
CA LEU A 31 0.00 10.56 8.09
C LEU A 31 -0.01 10.83 9.60
N THR A 32 0.92 10.19 10.32
CA THR A 32 1.21 10.58 11.70
C THR A 32 1.93 11.92 11.74
N ASP A 33 1.99 12.56 12.91
CA ASP A 33 2.70 13.84 13.08
C ASP A 33 4.15 13.74 12.58
N ILE A 34 4.88 12.69 12.99
CA ILE A 34 6.27 12.43 12.55
C ILE A 34 6.35 12.28 11.02
N GLN A 35 5.42 11.54 10.40
CA GLN A 35 5.41 11.37 8.94
C GLN A 35 5.09 12.68 8.22
N ALA A 36 4.17 13.48 8.75
CA ALA A 36 3.80 14.77 8.18
C ALA A 36 4.95 15.79 8.27
N GLU A 37 5.71 15.79 9.37
CA GLU A 37 6.88 16.65 9.59
C GLU A 37 8.06 16.28 8.68
N HIS A 38 8.27 14.99 8.42
CA HIS A 38 9.42 14.48 7.69
C HIS A 38 9.28 14.61 6.16
N LYS A 39 9.30 15.85 5.65
CA LYS A 39 9.11 16.15 4.21
C LYS A 39 10.10 15.46 3.28
N GLU A 40 11.36 15.29 3.70
CA GLU A 40 12.39 14.58 2.91
C GLU A 40 12.16 13.06 2.81
N CYS A 41 11.36 12.51 3.73
CA CYS A 41 10.99 11.10 3.73
C CYS A 41 9.72 10.83 2.92
N GLN A 42 8.98 11.86 2.51
CA GLN A 42 7.75 11.70 1.73
C GLN A 42 8.05 11.39 0.26
N PRO A 43 7.13 10.71 -0.45
CA PRO A 43 5.88 10.12 0.07
C PRO A 43 6.09 8.78 0.81
N PHE A 44 5.09 8.38 1.60
CA PHE A 44 5.08 7.13 2.36
C PHE A 44 4.30 6.04 1.63
N TYR A 45 4.73 4.79 1.81
CA TYR A 45 4.20 3.64 1.11
C TYR A 45 4.00 2.45 2.04
N PHE A 46 3.14 1.52 1.62
CA PHE A 46 3.09 0.13 2.06
C PHE A 46 3.13 -0.79 0.84
N ALA A 47 3.56 -2.04 1.04
CA ALA A 47 3.55 -3.04 -0.02
C ALA A 47 2.24 -3.84 -0.03
N ILE A 48 1.75 -4.18 -1.21
CA ILE A 48 0.76 -5.23 -1.43
C ILE A 48 1.45 -6.36 -2.19
N ASP A 49 1.31 -7.58 -1.69
CA ASP A 49 1.78 -8.80 -2.33
C ASP A 49 0.57 -9.62 -2.78
N ILE A 50 0.46 -9.86 -4.09
CA ILE A 50 -0.62 -10.66 -4.68
C ILE A 50 -0.08 -12.04 -5.09
N GLY A 51 -0.76 -13.08 -4.61
CA GLY A 51 -0.57 -14.45 -5.04
C GLY A 51 -1.84 -15.00 -5.70
N PRO A 52 -1.78 -16.22 -6.27
CA PRO A 52 -2.91 -16.80 -7.01
C PRO A 52 -4.24 -16.82 -6.25
N ASN A 53 -4.21 -16.99 -4.93
CA ASN A 53 -5.40 -17.09 -4.06
C ASN A 53 -5.29 -16.21 -2.81
N VAL A 54 -4.37 -15.24 -2.78
CA VAL A 54 -4.13 -14.41 -1.59
C VAL A 54 -3.78 -13.00 -2.00
N VAL A 55 -4.26 -12.02 -1.25
CA VAL A 55 -3.80 -10.64 -1.30
C VAL A 55 -3.32 -10.29 0.11
N SER A 56 -2.04 -9.98 0.24
CA SER A 56 -1.41 -9.63 1.50
C SER A 56 -1.03 -8.16 1.49
N CYS A 57 -1.42 -7.42 2.52
CA CYS A 57 -1.01 -6.02 2.70
C CYS A 57 0.01 -5.91 3.83
N GLU A 58 1.15 -5.30 3.54
CA GLU A 58 2.15 -4.95 4.54
C GLU A 58 1.59 -3.88 5.48
N LEU A 59 1.72 -4.09 6.79
CA LEU A 59 1.35 -3.08 7.80
C LEU A 59 2.51 -2.16 8.18
N LEU A 60 3.67 -2.29 7.56
CA LEU A 60 4.80 -1.38 7.73
C LEU A 60 4.66 -0.20 6.77
N ILE A 61 4.55 1.01 7.33
CA ILE A 61 4.56 2.25 6.55
C ILE A 61 5.99 2.76 6.47
N ARG A 62 6.48 3.01 5.26
CA ARG A 62 7.88 3.38 5.05
C ARG A 62 8.09 4.38 3.92
N SER A 63 9.18 5.13 4.06
CA SER A 63 9.74 5.93 3.00
C SER A 63 10.52 5.06 2.02
N ARG A 64 10.65 5.52 0.77
CA ARG A 64 11.55 4.93 -0.23
C ARG A 64 12.91 5.63 -0.32
N SER A 65 13.07 6.81 0.29
CA SER A 65 14.32 7.58 0.25
C SER A 65 15.30 7.19 1.36
N THR A 66 14.82 6.58 2.44
CA THR A 66 15.64 6.14 3.58
C THR A 66 15.15 4.83 4.17
N ILE A 67 16.07 4.05 4.74
CA ILE A 67 15.80 2.77 5.42
C ILE A 67 15.81 2.94 6.94
N LYS A 68 16.43 4.01 7.45
CA LYS A 68 16.58 4.27 8.89
C LYS A 68 16.03 5.64 9.23
N CYS A 69 14.76 5.67 9.59
CA CYS A 69 14.09 6.85 10.13
C CYS A 69 12.98 6.42 11.08
N ASN A 70 12.71 7.22 12.11
CA ASN A 70 11.61 7.00 13.05
C ASN A 70 10.21 7.19 12.42
N CYS A 71 10.12 7.81 11.23
CA CYS A 71 8.88 7.87 10.45
C CYS A 71 8.50 6.52 9.80
N ILE A 72 9.42 5.54 9.81
CA ILE A 72 9.17 4.16 9.40
C ILE A 72 8.66 3.39 10.61
N SER A 73 7.38 3.01 10.58
CA SER A 73 6.72 2.35 11.69
C SER A 73 5.57 1.47 11.20
N TYR A 74 5.09 0.58 12.07
CA TYR A 74 3.82 -0.09 11.80
C TYR A 74 2.68 0.93 11.68
N ALA A 75 1.71 0.57 10.86
CA ALA A 75 0.52 1.34 10.58
C ALA A 75 -0.26 1.60 11.87
N THR A 76 -0.67 2.85 12.05
CA THR A 76 -1.65 3.18 13.08
C THR A 76 -3.00 2.52 12.76
N GLU A 77 -3.94 2.55 13.71
CA GLU A 77 -5.29 2.07 13.46
C GLU A 77 -5.96 2.75 12.26
N SER A 78 -5.80 4.07 12.13
CA SER A 78 -6.35 4.82 10.99
C SER A 78 -5.75 4.35 9.66
N GLN A 79 -4.43 4.18 9.62
CA GLN A 79 -3.71 3.72 8.43
C GLN A 79 -4.05 2.27 8.08
N ARG A 80 -4.12 1.38 9.07
CA ARG A 80 -4.55 0.00 8.87
C ARG A 80 -5.97 -0.06 8.30
N ASN A 81 -6.89 0.70 8.87
CA ASN A 81 -8.28 0.74 8.39
C ASN A 81 -8.36 1.31 6.97
N TRP A 82 -7.51 2.27 6.63
CA TRP A 82 -7.39 2.77 5.26
C TRP A 82 -6.84 1.70 4.29
N ILE A 83 -5.82 0.94 4.68
CA ILE A 83 -5.25 -0.16 3.88
C ILE A 83 -6.32 -1.22 3.57
N VAL A 84 -7.11 -1.60 4.59
CA VAL A 84 -8.21 -2.57 4.40
C VAL A 84 -9.25 -2.02 3.43
N LYS A 85 -9.69 -0.77 3.61
CA LYS A 85 -10.64 -0.12 2.69
C LYS A 85 -10.11 0.00 1.26
N PHE A 86 -8.80 0.22 1.10
CA PHE A 86 -8.15 0.24 -0.20
C PHE A 86 -8.25 -1.13 -0.88
N ALA A 87 -7.98 -2.22 -0.17
CA ALA A 87 -8.13 -3.58 -0.69
C ALA A 87 -9.59 -3.90 -1.04
N ASP A 88 -10.54 -3.56 -0.15
CA ASP A 88 -11.97 -3.74 -0.39
C ASP A 88 -12.43 -2.99 -1.65
N ALA A 89 -11.98 -1.75 -1.84
CA ALA A 89 -12.31 -0.94 -3.01
C ALA A 89 -11.79 -1.55 -4.32
N ILE A 90 -10.63 -2.23 -4.30
CA ILE A 90 -10.13 -2.98 -5.47
C ILE A 90 -11.06 -4.15 -5.77
N PHE A 91 -11.45 -4.92 -4.76
CA PHE A 91 -12.33 -6.07 -4.93
C PHE A 91 -13.71 -5.65 -5.44
N GLU A 92 -14.30 -4.60 -4.88
CA GLU A 92 -15.58 -4.06 -5.32
C GLU A 92 -15.51 -3.59 -6.78
N LYS A 93 -14.47 -2.82 -7.14
CA LYS A 93 -14.29 -2.30 -8.51
C LYS A 93 -14.11 -3.41 -9.55
N LEU A 94 -13.49 -4.52 -9.17
CA LEU A 94 -13.24 -5.67 -10.05
C LEU A 94 -14.36 -6.72 -9.99
N GLY A 95 -15.38 -6.52 -9.15
CA GLY A 95 -16.49 -7.46 -8.98
C GLY A 95 -16.07 -8.78 -8.35
N ILE A 96 -15.09 -8.76 -7.45
CA ILE A 96 -14.56 -9.94 -6.76
C ILE A 96 -15.36 -10.16 -5.49
N THR A 97 -16.08 -11.28 -5.40
CA THR A 97 -16.75 -11.72 -4.17
C THR A 97 -15.77 -12.45 -3.26
N THR A 98 -15.71 -12.02 -2.00
CA THR A 98 -14.89 -12.61 -0.93
C THR A 98 -15.71 -13.52 -0.03
#